data_AF-A0A2M9P078-F1
#
_entry.id   AF-A0A2M9P078-F1
#
_cell.length_a   1.000
_cell.length_b   1.000
_cell.length_c   1.000
_cell.angle_alpha   90.00
_cell.angle_beta   90.00
_cell.angle_gamma   90.00
#
_symmetry.space_group_name_H-M   'P 1'
#
loop_
_entity.id
_entity.type
_entity.pdbx_description
1 polymer ?
#
loop_
_entity_poly.entity_id
_entity_poly.type
_entity_poly.pdbx_seq_one_letter_code
_entity_poly.pdbx_strand_id
1 'polypeptide(L)'
;MKRFFSLFVALIVLFSVGSIGAKGFAATKMNQDELNAYLAEVRMTQKELEDYLAYYDLTLKEMESVDELRDTLGPTVTPETLKQLLKDYDMTEAELTELLMEYGELEEGDSIIDTFHFIYDIEDIIDLEMGYDDEDMEYDDEELDDLLSGLFTEIGLTDEELERFMNHLMPLVEDPTFEDRLMAISDRMDKLADFET
;
A
#
# COMPACT_ATOMS: atom_id res chain seq x y z
N MET A 1 -29.34 26.37 -35.48
CA MET A 1 -28.08 26.94 -34.93
C MET A 1 -27.86 26.71 -33.42
N LYS A 2 -28.76 26.09 -32.65
CA LYS A 2 -28.51 25.78 -31.22
C LYS A 2 -27.83 24.43 -30.96
N ARG A 3 -27.94 23.46 -31.89
CA ARG A 3 -27.33 22.12 -31.74
C ARG A 3 -25.86 22.07 -32.17
N PHE A 4 -25.46 22.97 -33.07
CA PHE A 4 -24.05 23.15 -33.46
C PHE A 4 -23.29 24.10 -32.52
N PHE A 5 -23.99 24.98 -31.79
CA PHE A 5 -23.37 25.83 -30.76
C PHE A 5 -23.07 25.06 -29.47
N SER A 6 -23.84 24.00 -29.17
CA SER A 6 -23.59 23.12 -28.02
C SER A 6 -22.35 22.24 -28.19
N LEU A 7 -22.05 21.83 -29.44
CA LEU A 7 -20.85 21.04 -29.74
C LEU A 7 -19.57 21.87 -29.72
N PHE A 8 -19.65 23.17 -30.02
CA PHE A 8 -18.49 24.06 -29.97
C PHE A 8 -18.11 24.50 -28.55
N VAL A 9 -19.08 24.56 -27.62
CA VAL A 9 -18.81 24.86 -26.21
C VAL A 9 -18.23 23.66 -25.45
N ALA A 10 -18.65 22.43 -25.80
CA ALA A 10 -18.07 21.21 -25.20
C ALA A 10 -16.59 21.01 -25.60
N LEU A 11 -16.19 21.43 -26.80
CA LEU A 11 -14.80 21.29 -27.26
C LEU A 11 -13.84 22.33 -26.64
N ILE A 12 -14.36 23.47 -26.18
CA ILE A 12 -13.55 24.55 -25.58
C ILE A 12 -13.28 24.29 -24.09
N VAL A 13 -14.15 23.55 -23.39
CA VAL A 13 -13.92 23.16 -21.98
C VAL A 13 -12.86 22.05 -21.88
N LEU A 14 -12.74 21.18 -22.89
CA LEU A 14 -11.71 20.15 -22.95
C LEU A 14 -10.29 20.69 -23.24
N PHE A 15 -10.15 21.96 -23.63
CA PHE A 15 -8.85 22.57 -23.97
C PHE A 15 -8.34 23.59 -22.94
N SER A 16 -9.09 23.86 -21.86
CA SER A 16 -8.77 24.94 -20.91
C SER A 16 -8.18 24.51 -19.56
N VAL A 17 -7.80 23.24 -19.37
CA VAL A 17 -7.08 22.80 -18.15
C VAL A 17 -5.60 22.46 -18.43
N GLY A 18 -5.20 22.31 -19.69
CA GLY A 18 -3.82 21.99 -20.08
C GLY A 18 -2.92 23.21 -20.30
N SER A 19 -2.78 24.12 -19.33
CA SER A 19 -1.65 25.08 -19.27
C SER A 19 -1.71 25.94 -18.01
N ILE A 20 -1.28 25.38 -16.89
CA ILE A 20 -0.74 26.18 -15.78
C ILE A 20 0.67 25.66 -15.49
N GLY A 21 1.66 26.42 -15.98
CA GLY A 21 2.95 26.58 -15.31
C GLY A 21 3.99 25.47 -15.49
N ALA A 22 4.62 25.40 -16.66
CA ALA A 22 5.97 24.85 -16.77
C ALA A 22 6.96 25.81 -16.06
N LYS A 23 7.08 25.71 -14.74
CA LYS A 23 8.17 26.31 -13.97
C LYS A 23 8.55 25.39 -12.81
N GLY A 24 9.54 24.55 -13.07
CA GLY A 24 10.32 23.87 -12.03
C GLY A 24 10.05 22.38 -11.92
N PHE A 25 10.35 21.61 -12.96
CA PHE A 25 10.43 20.16 -12.81
C PHE A 25 11.88 19.74 -13.09
N ALA A 26 12.52 19.19 -12.06
CA ALA A 26 13.82 18.56 -12.17
C ALA A 26 13.71 17.41 -13.18
N ALA A 27 14.67 17.33 -14.11
CA ALA A 27 14.64 16.36 -15.20
C ALA A 27 14.59 14.92 -14.67
N THR A 28 13.44 14.25 -14.82
CA THR A 28 13.35 12.79 -14.78
C THR A 28 14.14 12.24 -15.97
N LYS A 29 14.84 11.11 -15.82
CA LYS A 29 15.54 10.43 -16.94
C LYS A 29 14.58 9.92 -18.03
N MET A 30 13.33 9.73 -17.65
CA MET A 30 12.23 9.18 -18.44
C MET A 30 11.83 10.10 -19.60
N ASN A 31 11.43 9.50 -20.73
CA ASN A 31 10.93 10.24 -21.88
C ASN A 31 9.56 10.86 -21.57
N GLN A 32 9.46 12.19 -21.66
CA GLN A 32 8.23 12.91 -21.34
C GLN A 32 7.05 12.57 -22.27
N ASP A 33 7.30 12.23 -23.54
CA ASP A 33 6.22 11.86 -24.47
C ASP A 33 5.63 10.49 -24.12
N GLU A 34 6.47 9.56 -23.67
CA GLU A 34 6.03 8.25 -23.17
C GLU A 34 5.27 8.40 -21.85
N LEU A 35 5.77 9.23 -20.94
CA LEU A 35 5.07 9.52 -19.68
C LEU A 35 3.70 10.16 -19.93
N ASN A 36 3.59 11.11 -20.86
CA ASN A 36 2.31 11.71 -21.21
C ASN A 36 1.33 10.70 -21.83
N ALA A 37 1.83 9.74 -22.61
CA ALA A 37 1.00 8.66 -23.16
C ALA A 37 0.49 7.74 -22.05
N TYR A 38 1.35 7.39 -21.09
CA TYR A 38 0.97 6.60 -19.92
C TYR A 38 -0.06 7.32 -19.05
N LEU A 39 0.15 8.59 -18.73
CA LEU A 39 -0.80 9.41 -17.98
C LEU A 39 -2.19 9.45 -18.63
N ALA A 40 -2.24 9.50 -19.96
CA ALA A 40 -3.50 9.42 -20.70
C ALA A 40 -4.14 8.02 -20.64
N GLU A 41 -3.33 6.96 -20.61
CA GLU A 41 -3.77 5.57 -20.46
C GLU A 41 -4.41 5.35 -19.07
N VAL A 42 -3.72 5.76 -18.01
CA VAL A 42 -4.18 5.62 -16.62
C VAL A 42 -5.15 6.71 -16.18
N ARG A 43 -5.44 7.67 -17.06
CA ARG A 43 -6.35 8.81 -16.83
C ARG A 43 -5.98 9.67 -15.63
N MET A 44 -4.68 9.77 -15.34
CA MET A 44 -4.15 10.62 -14.28
C MET A 44 -3.45 11.84 -14.88
N THR A 45 -3.49 12.94 -14.16
CA THR A 45 -2.52 14.02 -14.34
C THR A 45 -1.18 13.61 -13.73
N GLN A 46 -0.09 14.24 -14.19
CA GLN A 46 1.23 13.99 -13.60
C GLN A 46 1.24 14.25 -12.09
N LYS A 47 0.51 15.28 -11.64
CA LYS A 47 0.42 15.59 -10.21
C LYS A 47 -0.28 14.48 -9.43
N GLU A 48 -1.39 13.96 -9.94
CA GLU A 48 -2.10 12.85 -9.29
C GLU A 48 -1.21 11.61 -9.23
N LEU A 49 -0.46 11.31 -10.29
CA LEU A 49 0.50 10.21 -10.28
C LEU A 49 1.64 10.43 -9.27
N GLU A 50 2.19 11.65 -9.20
CA GLU A 50 3.22 12.00 -8.22
C GLU A 50 2.70 11.91 -6.78
N ASP A 51 1.47 12.36 -6.54
CA ASP A 51 0.81 12.28 -5.24
C ASP A 51 0.51 10.80 -4.88
N TYR A 52 0.12 9.97 -5.85
CA TYR A 52 -0.11 8.54 -5.68
C TYR A 52 1.19 7.80 -5.35
N LEU A 53 2.27 8.02 -6.11
CA LEU A 53 3.57 7.41 -5.82
C LEU A 53 4.11 7.80 -4.44
N ALA A 54 3.88 9.06 -4.03
CA ALA A 54 4.32 9.55 -2.73
C ALA A 54 3.61 8.86 -1.55
N TYR A 55 2.41 8.29 -1.74
CA TYR A 55 1.76 7.46 -0.72
C TYR A 55 2.57 6.21 -0.41
N TYR A 56 3.26 5.64 -1.41
CA TYR A 56 4.15 4.48 -1.29
C TYR A 56 5.63 4.88 -1.06
N ASP A 57 5.89 6.13 -0.67
CA ASP A 57 7.25 6.70 -0.56
C ASP A 57 8.10 6.61 -1.84
N LEU A 58 7.44 6.48 -3.00
CA LEU A 58 8.07 6.42 -4.31
C LEU A 58 8.07 7.78 -5.00
N THR A 59 9.00 7.97 -5.93
CA THR A 59 9.07 9.15 -6.78
C THR A 59 9.30 8.78 -8.25
N LEU A 60 8.79 9.61 -9.16
CA LEU A 60 9.06 9.46 -10.60
C LEU A 60 10.57 9.47 -10.95
N LYS A 61 11.43 9.98 -10.07
CA LYS A 61 12.88 10.03 -10.31
C LYS A 61 13.58 8.70 -10.04
N GLU A 62 12.97 7.85 -9.21
CA GLU A 62 13.47 6.51 -8.92
C GLU A 62 13.15 5.53 -10.05
N MET A 63 12.14 5.86 -10.88
CA MET A 63 11.76 5.07 -12.05
C MET A 63 12.75 5.29 -13.21
N GLU A 64 13.26 4.20 -13.78
CA GLU A 64 14.12 4.18 -14.96
C GLU A 64 13.32 4.36 -16.27
N SER A 65 12.07 3.87 -16.32
CA SER A 65 11.24 3.92 -17.53
C SER A 65 9.73 3.91 -17.24
N VAL A 66 8.92 4.20 -18.27
CA VAL A 66 7.45 4.04 -18.20
C VAL A 66 7.04 2.58 -18.09
N ASP A 67 7.83 1.66 -18.65
CA ASP A 67 7.56 0.23 -18.52
C ASP A 67 7.74 -0.22 -17.07
N GLU A 68 8.79 0.24 -16.38
CA GLU A 68 8.96 0.00 -14.94
C GLU A 68 7.80 0.59 -14.13
N LEU A 69 7.37 1.81 -14.45
CA LEU A 69 6.21 2.42 -13.80
C LEU A 69 4.93 1.58 -13.98
N ARG A 70 4.74 0.98 -15.16
CA ARG A 70 3.61 0.09 -15.45
C ARG A 70 3.71 -1.23 -14.68
N ASP A 71 4.92 -1.76 -14.55
CA ASP A 71 5.17 -2.99 -13.80
C ASP A 71 5.02 -2.76 -12.29
N THR A 72 5.42 -1.60 -11.77
CA THR A 72 5.27 -1.22 -10.36
C THR A 72 3.80 -0.96 -10.00
N LEU A 73 3.08 -0.19 -10.81
CA LEU A 73 1.70 0.21 -10.50
C LEU A 73 0.67 -0.82 -10.92
N GLY A 74 1.03 -1.69 -11.86
CA GLY A 74 0.14 -2.73 -12.36
C GLY A 74 -0.94 -2.22 -13.32
N PRO A 75 -1.90 -3.10 -13.67
CA PRO A 75 -2.97 -2.78 -14.61
C PRO A 75 -3.96 -1.75 -14.03
N THR A 76 -4.45 -0.83 -14.86
CA THR A 76 -5.53 0.08 -14.44
C THR A 76 -6.83 -0.65 -14.18
N VAL A 77 -7.63 -0.18 -13.23
CA VAL A 77 -8.97 -0.72 -12.99
C VAL A 77 -9.93 -0.34 -14.13
N THR A 78 -10.45 -1.36 -14.79
CA THR A 78 -11.42 -1.29 -15.89
C THR A 78 -12.40 -2.44 -15.75
N PRO A 79 -13.59 -2.40 -16.39
CA PRO A 79 -14.51 -3.54 -16.37
C PRO A 79 -13.86 -4.85 -16.82
N GLU A 80 -12.95 -4.78 -17.79
CA GLU A 80 -12.25 -5.95 -18.33
C GLU A 80 -11.18 -6.48 -17.36
N THR A 81 -10.36 -5.61 -16.77
CA THR A 81 -9.32 -6.02 -15.81
C THR A 81 -9.92 -6.48 -14.49
N LEU A 82 -10.95 -5.81 -13.98
CA LEU A 82 -11.69 -6.24 -12.78
C LEU A 82 -12.34 -7.61 -12.98
N LYS A 83 -12.96 -7.85 -14.15
CA LYS A 83 -13.53 -9.16 -14.47
C LYS A 83 -12.47 -10.26 -14.53
N GLN A 84 -11.26 -9.92 -15.00
CA GLN A 84 -10.16 -10.87 -15.06
C GLN A 84 -9.64 -11.18 -13.65
N LEU A 85 -9.47 -10.17 -12.79
CA LEU A 85 -9.12 -10.30 -11.38
C LEU A 85 -10.09 -11.26 -10.66
N LEU A 86 -11.39 -10.97 -10.73
CA LEU A 86 -12.44 -11.80 -10.13
C LEU A 86 -12.38 -13.26 -10.58
N LYS A 87 -12.02 -13.50 -11.85
CA LYS A 87 -11.87 -14.85 -12.38
C LYS A 87 -10.60 -15.54 -11.86
N ASP A 88 -9.52 -14.79 -11.69
CA ASP A 88 -8.22 -15.35 -11.28
C ASP A 88 -8.23 -15.78 -9.81
N TYR A 89 -8.99 -15.05 -8.97
CA TYR A 89 -9.23 -15.37 -7.57
C TYR A 89 -10.50 -16.22 -7.31
N ASP A 90 -11.23 -16.62 -8.36
CA ASP A 90 -12.52 -17.35 -8.26
C ASP A 90 -13.54 -16.67 -7.32
N MET A 91 -13.60 -15.34 -7.38
CA MET A 91 -14.46 -14.48 -6.57
C MET A 91 -15.58 -13.84 -7.40
N THR A 92 -16.69 -13.54 -6.74
CA THR A 92 -17.75 -12.68 -7.30
C THR A 92 -17.51 -11.21 -6.97
N GLU A 93 -18.04 -10.31 -7.80
CA GLU A 93 -17.98 -8.87 -7.54
C GLU A 93 -18.61 -8.49 -6.19
N ALA A 94 -19.63 -9.24 -5.74
CA ALA A 94 -20.27 -9.01 -4.45
C ALA A 94 -19.36 -9.37 -3.28
N GLU A 95 -18.66 -10.51 -3.36
CA GLU A 95 -17.68 -10.93 -2.35
C GLU A 95 -16.51 -9.93 -2.28
N LEU A 96 -15.99 -9.49 -3.43
CA LEU A 96 -14.96 -8.45 -3.46
C LEU A 96 -15.46 -7.12 -2.88
N THR A 97 -16.69 -6.71 -3.19
CA THR A 97 -17.28 -5.48 -2.64
C THR A 97 -17.40 -5.56 -1.11
N GLU A 98 -17.84 -6.71 -0.59
CA GLU A 98 -17.95 -6.94 0.85
C GLU A 98 -16.59 -6.88 1.53
N LEU A 99 -15.57 -7.53 0.95
CA LEU A 99 -14.19 -7.49 1.42
C LEU A 99 -13.66 -6.04 1.49
N LEU A 100 -13.77 -5.29 0.40
CA LEU A 100 -13.26 -3.92 0.35
C LEU A 100 -13.97 -3.00 1.37
N MET A 101 -15.26 -3.23 1.65
CA MET A 101 -15.98 -2.51 2.70
C MET A 101 -15.52 -2.90 4.11
N GLU A 102 -15.21 -4.17 4.35
CA GLU A 102 -14.71 -4.66 5.63
C GLU A 102 -13.35 -4.05 5.98
N TYR A 103 -12.47 -3.92 5.00
CA TYR A 103 -11.17 -3.26 5.13
C TYR A 103 -11.26 -1.72 5.11
N GLY A 104 -12.45 -1.15 4.89
CA GLY A 104 -12.68 0.29 4.90
C GLY A 104 -12.20 1.03 3.66
N GLU A 105 -11.90 0.30 2.59
CA GLU A 105 -11.39 0.82 1.31
C GLU A 105 -12.52 1.14 0.32
N LEU A 106 -13.76 0.79 0.66
CA LEU A 106 -14.95 1.11 -0.13
C LEU A 106 -16.14 1.47 0.78
N GLU A 107 -16.91 2.52 0.44
CA GLU A 107 -18.16 2.85 1.13
C GLU A 107 -19.39 2.24 0.45
N GLU A 108 -20.51 2.13 1.20
CA GLU A 108 -21.76 1.59 0.66
C GLU A 108 -22.28 2.46 -0.50
N GLY A 109 -22.32 1.86 -1.70
CA GLY A 109 -22.82 2.50 -2.91
C GLY A 109 -21.75 3.09 -3.82
N ASP A 110 -20.49 3.04 -3.41
CA ASP A 110 -19.35 3.39 -4.26
C ASP A 110 -19.06 2.28 -5.28
N SER A 111 -18.43 2.66 -6.39
CA SER A 111 -18.02 1.73 -7.43
C SER A 111 -16.53 1.44 -7.31
N ILE A 112 -16.15 0.16 -7.27
CA ILE A 112 -14.74 -0.27 -7.29
C ILE A 112 -13.95 0.40 -8.42
N ILE A 113 -14.55 0.52 -9.61
CA ILE A 113 -13.89 1.12 -10.79
C ILE A 113 -13.68 2.63 -10.64
N ASP A 114 -14.54 3.30 -9.87
CA ASP A 114 -14.43 4.75 -9.65
C ASP A 114 -13.54 5.08 -8.43
N THR A 115 -13.37 4.13 -7.50
CA THR A 115 -12.58 4.28 -6.28
C THR A 115 -11.11 3.93 -6.50
N PHE A 116 -10.81 2.83 -7.19
CA PHE A 116 -9.45 2.32 -7.35
C PHE A 116 -8.84 2.70 -8.70
N HIS A 117 -7.55 3.02 -8.70
CA HIS A 117 -6.82 3.34 -9.92
C HIS A 117 -6.15 2.10 -10.54
N PHE A 118 -5.55 1.25 -9.71
CA PHE A 118 -4.82 0.08 -10.15
C PHE A 118 -5.34 -1.22 -9.53
N ILE A 119 -5.16 -2.33 -10.25
CA ILE A 119 -5.61 -3.65 -9.82
C ILE A 119 -4.78 -4.16 -8.65
N TYR A 120 -3.49 -3.82 -8.59
CA TYR A 120 -2.61 -4.24 -7.50
C TYR A 120 -3.10 -3.75 -6.13
N ASP A 121 -3.63 -2.53 -6.05
CA ASP A 121 -4.26 -2.02 -4.82
C ASP A 121 -5.39 -2.91 -4.29
N ILE A 122 -6.10 -3.59 -5.21
CA ILE A 122 -7.19 -4.51 -4.87
C ILE A 122 -6.62 -5.90 -4.55
N GLU A 123 -5.62 -6.35 -5.31
CA GLU A 123 -4.92 -7.63 -5.09
C GLU A 123 -4.27 -7.65 -3.72
N ASP A 124 -3.61 -6.58 -3.28
CA ASP A 124 -2.98 -6.48 -1.97
C ASP A 124 -3.98 -6.76 -0.83
N ILE A 125 -5.21 -6.25 -0.94
CA ILE A 125 -6.28 -6.49 0.07
C ILE A 125 -6.77 -7.94 0.03
N ILE A 126 -6.92 -8.48 -1.19
CA ILE A 126 -7.33 -9.87 -1.40
C ILE A 126 -6.27 -10.84 -0.84
N ASP A 127 -5.00 -10.54 -1.11
CA ASP A 127 -3.85 -11.34 -0.68
C ASP A 127 -3.69 -11.28 0.84
N LEU A 128 -3.90 -10.10 1.45
CA LEU A 128 -3.92 -9.94 2.89
C LEU A 128 -5.04 -10.76 3.57
N GLU A 129 -6.25 -10.79 3.00
CA GLU A 129 -7.34 -11.65 3.50
C GLU A 129 -7.02 -13.14 3.37
N MET A 130 -6.38 -13.55 2.28
CA MET A 130 -6.01 -14.94 2.06
C MET A 130 -4.75 -15.37 2.80
N GLY A 131 -4.07 -14.45 3.47
CA GLY A 131 -2.83 -14.70 4.20
C GLY A 131 -1.61 -14.87 3.30
N TYR A 132 -1.67 -14.41 2.04
CA TYR A 132 -0.53 -14.43 1.12
C TYR A 132 0.52 -13.36 1.45
N ASP A 133 0.16 -12.32 2.21
CA ASP A 133 1.11 -11.31 2.71
C ASP A 133 1.98 -11.86 3.88
N ASP A 134 1.57 -12.98 4.51
CA ASP A 134 2.33 -13.68 5.54
C ASP A 134 3.22 -14.81 4.98
N GLU A 135 2.95 -15.36 3.79
CA GLU A 135 3.73 -16.49 3.25
C GLU A 135 5.13 -16.09 2.75
N ASP A 136 5.35 -14.83 2.34
CA ASP A 136 6.70 -14.31 2.00
C ASP A 136 7.42 -13.67 3.21
N MET A 137 6.73 -13.54 4.34
CA MET A 137 7.28 -13.20 5.66
C MET A 137 7.19 -14.39 6.62
N GLU A 138 7.31 -15.61 6.08
CA GLU A 138 7.80 -16.75 6.86
C GLU A 138 9.24 -16.38 7.26
N TYR A 139 9.38 -15.62 8.36
CA TYR A 139 10.61 -15.67 9.13
C TYR A 139 10.84 -17.16 9.33
N ASP A 140 11.87 -17.70 8.68
CA ASP A 140 12.30 -19.06 8.96
C ASP A 140 12.36 -19.14 10.48
N ASP A 141 11.62 -20.06 11.09
CA ASP A 141 11.58 -20.19 12.55
C ASP A 141 13.03 -20.25 13.10
N GLU A 142 13.98 -20.77 12.29
CA GLU A 142 15.41 -20.74 12.54
C GLU A 142 16.03 -19.32 12.55
N GLU A 143 15.65 -18.41 11.64
CA GLU A 143 16.15 -17.03 11.58
C GLU A 143 15.59 -16.17 12.73
N LEU A 144 14.32 -16.41 13.11
CA LEU A 144 13.72 -15.74 14.27
C LEU A 144 14.35 -16.23 15.59
N ASP A 145 14.58 -17.55 15.71
CA ASP A 145 15.30 -18.13 16.86
C ASP A 145 16.75 -17.63 16.94
N ASP A 146 17.46 -17.53 15.82
CA ASP A 146 18.84 -17.01 15.76
C ASP A 146 18.89 -15.51 16.13
N LEU A 147 17.94 -14.71 15.65
CA LEU A 147 17.83 -13.28 15.99
C LEU A 147 17.57 -13.10 17.50
N LEU A 148 16.62 -13.84 18.05
CA LEU A 148 16.28 -13.78 19.47
C LEU A 148 17.43 -14.28 20.33
N SER A 149 18.04 -15.42 19.98
CA SER A 149 19.20 -15.97 20.66
C SER A 149 20.38 -15.00 20.66
N GLY A 150 20.63 -14.33 19.52
CA GLY A 150 21.64 -13.27 19.40
C GLY A 150 21.39 -12.09 20.33
N LEU A 151 20.15 -11.56 20.35
CA LEU A 151 19.74 -10.46 21.24
C LEU A 151 19.88 -10.84 22.72
N PHE A 152 19.44 -12.04 23.10
CA PHE A 152 19.48 -12.50 24.49
C PHE A 152 20.90 -12.82 24.95
N THR A 153 21.74 -13.35 24.06
CA THR A 153 23.18 -13.51 24.30
C THR A 153 23.87 -12.16 24.49
N GLU A 154 23.49 -11.13 23.72
CA GLU A 154 24.08 -9.78 23.83
C GLU A 154 23.75 -9.11 25.17
N ILE A 155 22.54 -9.30 25.71
CA ILE A 155 22.18 -8.83 27.06
C ILE A 155 22.68 -9.77 28.18
N GLY A 156 23.39 -10.84 27.82
CA GLY A 156 24.09 -11.73 28.76
C GLY A 156 23.23 -12.82 29.40
N LEU A 157 22.08 -13.16 28.80
CA LEU A 157 21.29 -14.31 29.24
C LEU A 157 21.91 -15.61 28.73
N THR A 158 21.97 -16.62 29.59
CA THR A 158 22.32 -17.98 29.19
C THR A 158 21.12 -18.71 28.59
N ASP A 159 21.35 -19.74 27.78
CA ASP A 159 20.30 -20.58 27.20
C ASP A 159 19.31 -21.11 28.26
N GLU A 160 19.84 -21.51 29.43
CA GLU A 160 19.04 -21.99 30.55
C GLU A 160 18.19 -20.89 31.22
N GLU A 161 18.64 -19.64 31.19
CA GLU A 161 17.89 -18.49 31.70
C GLU A 161 16.84 -18.05 30.69
N LEU A 162 17.17 -18.08 29.39
CA LEU A 162 16.24 -17.82 28.31
C LEU A 162 15.10 -18.85 28.30
N GLU A 163 15.41 -20.14 28.39
CA GLU A 163 14.40 -21.19 28.47
C GLU A 163 13.46 -20.99 29.67
N ARG A 164 14.01 -20.62 30.84
CA ARG A 164 13.20 -20.31 32.03
C ARG A 164 12.34 -19.07 31.85
N PHE A 165 12.86 -18.05 31.19
CA PHE A 165 12.16 -16.81 30.89
C PHE A 165 10.98 -17.07 29.94
N MET A 166 11.21 -17.77 28.83
CA MET A 166 10.17 -18.09 27.85
C MET A 166 9.08 -18.98 28.45
N ASN A 167 9.47 -19.99 29.25
CA ASN A 167 8.50 -20.83 29.97
C ASN A 167 7.65 -20.05 30.97
N HIS A 168 8.17 -18.95 31.53
CA HIS A 168 7.41 -18.08 32.42
C HIS A 168 6.52 -17.10 31.64
N LEU A 169 6.97 -16.65 30.47
CA LEU A 169 6.28 -15.68 29.64
C LEU A 169 5.10 -16.29 28.89
N MET A 170 5.22 -17.51 28.36
CA MET A 170 4.16 -18.14 27.55
C MET A 170 2.77 -18.14 28.23
N PRO A 171 2.61 -18.56 29.50
CA PRO A 171 1.31 -18.52 30.15
C PRO A 171 0.77 -17.11 30.41
N LEU A 172 1.63 -16.09 30.39
CA LEU A 172 1.23 -14.69 30.58
C LEU A 172 0.69 -14.09 29.29
N VAL A 173 1.18 -14.53 28.13
CA VAL A 173 0.69 -14.08 26.81
C VAL A 173 -0.77 -14.47 26.60
N GLU A 174 -1.20 -15.60 27.16
CA GLU A 174 -2.59 -16.06 27.10
C GLU A 174 -3.53 -15.28 28.06
N ASP A 175 -3.01 -14.38 28.92
CA ASP A 175 -3.83 -13.53 29.79
C ASP A 175 -4.46 -12.40 28.93
N PRO A 176 -5.79 -12.22 28.92
CA PRO A 176 -6.44 -11.15 28.14
C PRO A 176 -6.04 -9.74 28.58
N THR A 177 -5.36 -9.59 29.72
CA THR A 177 -4.81 -8.32 30.22
C THR A 177 -3.32 -8.17 29.93
N PHE A 178 -2.71 -9.09 29.18
CA PHE A 178 -1.28 -9.07 28.86
C PHE A 178 -0.90 -7.80 28.10
N GLU A 179 -1.66 -7.46 27.06
CA GLU A 179 -1.42 -6.28 26.23
C GLU A 179 -1.50 -4.98 27.03
N ASP A 180 -2.53 -4.83 27.87
CA ASP A 180 -2.68 -3.69 28.79
C ASP A 180 -1.47 -3.51 29.71
N ARG A 181 -0.93 -4.63 30.20
CA ARG A 181 0.25 -4.62 31.08
C ARG A 181 1.52 -4.30 30.31
N LEU A 182 1.64 -4.78 29.08
CA LEU A 182 2.77 -4.48 28.20
C LEU A 182 2.81 -3.00 27.84
N MET A 183 1.67 -2.41 27.46
CA MET A 183 1.52 -0.96 27.26
C MET A 183 1.92 -0.17 28.51
N ALA A 184 1.46 -0.59 29.69
CA ALA A 184 1.83 0.05 30.95
C ALA A 184 3.34 -0.04 31.27
N ILE A 185 4.03 -1.08 30.78
CA ILE A 185 5.50 -1.20 30.88
C ILE A 185 6.16 -0.25 29.89
N SER A 186 5.69 -0.18 28.65
CA SER A 186 6.17 0.79 27.65
C SER A 186 6.10 2.22 28.17
N ASP A 187 4.94 2.62 28.70
CA ASP A 187 4.72 3.94 29.32
C ASP A 187 5.68 4.25 30.47
N ARG A 188 6.18 3.22 31.15
CA ARG A 188 7.16 3.37 32.24
C ARG A 188 8.58 3.42 31.71
N MET A 189 8.89 2.72 30.62
CA MET A 189 10.18 2.77 29.94
C MET A 189 10.42 4.11 29.27
N ASP A 190 9.39 4.70 28.64
CA ASP A 190 9.47 6.05 28.08
C ASP A 190 9.81 7.09 29.16
N LYS A 191 9.26 6.92 30.36
CA LYS A 191 9.59 7.76 31.52
C LYS A 191 10.98 7.51 32.10
N LEU A 192 11.62 6.39 31.76
CA LEU A 192 12.99 6.05 32.19
C LEU A 192 14.05 6.59 31.22
N ALA A 193 13.71 6.75 29.93
CA ALA A 193 14.60 7.34 28.92
C ALA A 193 14.95 8.81 29.21
N ASP A 194 14.17 9.49 30.06
CA ASP A 194 14.43 10.87 30.53
C ASP A 194 15.58 10.99 31.57
N PHE A 195 16.27 9.90 31.93
CA PHE A 195 17.33 9.90 32.96
C PHE A 195 18.78 9.83 32.44
N GLU A 196 19.04 10.06 31.15
CA GLU A 196 20.41 10.34 30.68
C GLU A 196 20.76 11.84 30.79
N THR A 197 21.30 12.23 31.95
CA THR A 197 22.24 13.36 32.11
C THR A 197 23.35 13.02 33.09
#